data_AF-A0A4Q5XKP1-F1
#
_entry.id   AF-A0A4Q5XKP1-F1
#
_cell.length_a   1.000
_cell.length_b   1.000
_cell.length_c   1.000
_cell.angle_alpha   90.00
_cell.angle_beta   90.00
_cell.angle_gamma   90.00
#
_symmetry.space_group_name_H-M   'P 1'
#
loop_
_entity.id
_entity.type
_entity.pdbx_description
1 polymer ?
#
loop_
_entity_poly.entity_id
_entity_poly.type
_entity_poly.pdbx_seq_one_letter_code
_entity_poly.pdbx_strand_id
1 'polypeptide(L)'
;MTLGDLLVLYGAAGVASAAVVYRSQSRRGPRAALGALLALPLWPLWLPVVLRPTARPARPSTGDPTRAAIWEAHEAVVGSPLEALLPREAALRMLQEVERAGERHQELARLLSEPQLSAYAAEQRLESLVRTGASERGLAPVRLHLENVRRLEALRRRDEDTLVELGELAVALRAQLILARFSGDEHGGARDIVSEVWARVEVLGSTLEAPLGSNPYQGHAPDQAHLVG
;
A
#
# COMPACT_ATOMS: atom_id res chain seq x y z
N MET A 1 -35.16 28.32 -7.37
CA MET A 1 -33.99 28.65 -6.52
C MET A 1 -33.67 30.11 -6.75
N THR A 2 -33.63 30.89 -5.67
CA THR A 2 -33.33 32.32 -5.78
C THR A 2 -31.82 32.54 -5.83
N LEU A 3 -31.38 33.70 -6.34
CA LEU A 3 -29.96 34.08 -6.36
C LEU A 3 -29.35 34.09 -4.95
N GLY A 4 -30.18 34.34 -3.93
CA GLY A 4 -29.84 34.22 -2.52
C GLY A 4 -29.54 32.79 -2.06
N ASP A 5 -30.32 31.80 -2.50
CA ASP A 5 -30.04 30.38 -2.18
C ASP A 5 -28.68 29.94 -2.74
N LEU A 6 -28.35 30.41 -3.94
CA LEU A 6 -27.08 30.14 -4.59
C LEU A 6 -25.91 30.75 -3.80
N LEU A 7 -26.05 31.99 -3.34
CA LEU A 7 -25.04 32.65 -2.50
C LEU A 7 -24.85 31.95 -1.14
N VAL A 8 -25.93 31.49 -0.52
CA VAL A 8 -25.88 30.76 0.75
C VAL A 8 -25.22 29.40 0.58
N LEU A 9 -25.56 28.64 -0.46
CA LEU A 9 -24.97 27.34 -0.75
C LEU A 9 -23.46 27.46 -1.03
N TYR A 10 -23.08 28.51 -1.76
CA TYR A 10 -21.70 28.80 -2.11
C TYR A 10 -20.88 29.23 -0.90
N GLY A 11 -21.46 30.09 -0.05
CA GLY A 11 -20.86 30.48 1.22
C GLY A 11 -20.65 29.28 2.15
N ALA A 12 -21.65 28.41 2.28
CA ALA A 12 -21.55 27.20 3.10
C ALA A 12 -20.48 26.23 2.58
N ALA A 13 -20.37 26.03 1.26
CA ALA A 13 -19.35 25.21 0.64
C ALA A 13 -17.94 25.78 0.85
N GLY A 14 -17.78 27.10 0.75
CA GLY A 14 -16.53 27.81 1.04
C GLY A 14 -16.09 27.67 2.50
N VAL A 15 -17.03 27.79 3.45
CA VAL A 15 -16.74 27.64 4.88
C VAL A 15 -16.37 26.20 5.23
N ALA A 16 -17.08 25.21 4.67
CA ALA A 16 -16.80 23.80 4.92
C ALA A 16 -15.41 23.38 4.39
N SER A 17 -15.04 23.85 3.19
CA SER A 17 -13.73 23.57 2.59
C SER A 17 -12.58 24.25 3.34
N ALA A 18 -12.77 25.51 3.79
CA ALA A 18 -11.81 26.21 4.65
C ALA A 18 -11.59 25.48 6.00
N ALA A 19 -12.65 24.94 6.60
CA ALA A 19 -12.56 24.20 7.87
C ALA A 19 -11.75 22.89 7.74
N VAL A 20 -11.87 22.18 6.62
CA VAL A 20 -11.12 20.94 6.35
C VAL A 20 -9.63 21.23 6.12
N VAL A 21 -9.30 22.30 5.38
CA VAL A 21 -7.91 22.73 5.15
C VAL A 21 -7.27 23.20 6.46
N TYR A 22 -8.00 23.96 7.28
CA TYR A 22 -7.51 24.40 8.58
C TYR A 22 -7.25 23.24 9.54
N ARG A 23 -8.10 22.20 9.53
CA ARG A 23 -7.93 21.00 10.36
C ARG A 23 -6.78 20.09 9.92
N SER A 24 -6.40 20.11 8.64
CA SER A 24 -5.35 19.23 8.10
C SER A 24 -3.93 19.80 8.24
N GLN A 25 -3.78 21.07 8.60
CA GLN A 25 -2.45 21.69 8.75
C GLN A 25 -1.97 21.66 10.21
N SER A 26 -1.09 20.71 10.53
CA SER A 26 -0.45 20.57 11.86
C SER A 26 0.66 21.59 12.17
N ARG A 27 0.88 22.62 11.33
CA ARG A 27 1.85 23.70 11.56
C ARG A 27 1.13 25.05 11.67
N ARG A 28 0.90 25.50 12.90
CA ARG A 28 0.36 26.83 13.21
C ARG A 28 1.40 27.91 12.92
N GLY A 29 1.31 28.53 11.75
CA GLY A 29 2.15 29.67 11.36
C GLY A 29 1.40 30.64 10.44
N PRO A 30 1.88 31.89 10.27
CA PRO A 30 1.20 32.93 9.49
C PRO A 30 1.01 32.58 8.01
N ARG A 31 1.78 31.61 7.48
CA ARG A 31 1.61 31.06 6.14
C ARG A 31 0.33 30.24 5.95
N ALA A 32 -0.20 29.63 7.02
CA ALA A 32 -1.46 28.87 6.98
C ALA A 32 -2.68 29.79 6.80
N ALA A 33 -2.66 30.97 7.41
CA ALA A 33 -3.72 31.98 7.27
C ALA A 33 -3.77 32.57 5.85
N LEU A 34 -2.60 32.81 5.24
CA LEU A 34 -2.48 33.26 3.86
C LEU A 34 -2.96 32.19 2.85
N GLY A 35 -2.67 30.92 3.12
CA GLY A 35 -3.19 29.79 2.33
C GLY A 35 -4.72 29.66 2.39
N ALA A 36 -5.33 29.93 3.54
CA ALA A 36 -6.79 29.92 3.70
C ALA A 36 -7.48 31.09 2.97
N LEU A 37 -6.87 32.28 2.97
CA LEU A 37 -7.36 33.46 2.25
C LEU A 37 -7.26 33.30 0.72
N LEU A 38 -6.21 32.63 0.22
CA LEU A 38 -6.04 32.34 -1.20
C LEU A 38 -6.98 31.23 -1.71
N ALA A 39 -7.48 30.36 -0.83
CA ALA A 39 -8.39 29.27 -1.20
C ALA A 39 -9.82 29.76 -1.52
N LEU A 40 -10.25 30.87 -0.93
CA LEU A 40 -11.60 31.42 -1.12
C LEU A 40 -11.92 31.85 -2.57
N PRO A 41 -11.08 32.63 -3.27
CA PRO A 41 -11.37 33.03 -4.65
C PRO A 41 -11.01 31.95 -5.68
N LEU A 42 -10.18 30.97 -5.32
CA LEU A 42 -9.61 30.01 -6.27
C LEU A 42 -10.40 28.69 -6.37
N TRP A 43 -11.47 28.52 -5.60
CA TRP A 43 -12.26 27.28 -5.59
C TRP A 43 -12.90 26.89 -6.95
N PRO A 44 -13.30 27.78 -7.89
CA PRO A 44 -13.89 27.34 -9.16
C PRO A 44 -12.82 26.83 -10.14
N LEU A 45 -11.57 27.28 -9.96
CA LEU A 45 -10.44 26.90 -10.80
C LEU A 45 -9.94 25.48 -10.45
N TRP A 46 -10.10 25.07 -9.19
CA TRP A 46 -9.73 23.72 -8.73
C TRP A 46 -10.91 22.73 -8.80
N LEU A 47 -12.15 23.19 -8.94
CA LEU A 47 -13.33 22.32 -9.11
C LEU A 47 -13.15 21.25 -10.21
N PRO A 48 -12.69 21.57 -11.44
CA PRO A 48 -12.47 20.54 -12.47
C PRO A 48 -11.25 19.63 -12.19
N VAL A 49 -10.32 20.06 -11.34
CA VAL A 49 -9.15 19.24 -10.94
C VAL A 49 -9.50 18.29 -9.79
N VAL A 50 -10.41 18.70 -8.89
CA VAL A 50 -10.93 17.87 -7.80
C VAL A 50 -12.03 16.90 -8.29
N LEU A 51 -12.76 17.27 -9.35
CA LEU A 51 -13.71 16.38 -10.03
C LEU A 51 -13.03 15.39 -10.98
N ARG A 52 -11.75 15.60 -11.33
CA ARG A 52 -10.95 14.48 -11.82
C ARG A 52 -10.79 13.53 -10.64
N PRO A 53 -11.18 12.25 -10.76
CA PRO A 53 -10.78 11.26 -9.79
C PRO A 53 -9.25 11.14 -9.88
N THR A 54 -8.53 12.02 -9.20
CA THR A 54 -7.24 11.63 -8.64
C THR A 54 -7.57 10.45 -7.77
N ALA A 55 -7.22 9.26 -8.25
CA ALA A 55 -7.21 8.03 -7.49
C ALA A 55 -6.35 8.27 -6.26
N ARG A 56 -6.97 8.84 -5.23
CA ARG A 56 -6.47 8.81 -3.87
C ARG A 56 -6.52 7.32 -3.54
N PRO A 57 -5.41 6.66 -3.21
CA PRO A 57 -5.45 5.25 -2.85
C PRO A 57 -6.49 5.11 -1.75
N ALA A 58 -7.61 4.50 -2.12
CA ALA A 58 -8.69 4.25 -1.20
C ALA A 58 -8.10 3.33 -0.14
N ARG A 59 -8.17 3.74 1.13
CA ARG A 59 -7.93 2.80 2.22
C ARG A 59 -8.82 1.57 1.94
N PRO A 60 -8.28 0.35 1.95
CA PRO A 60 -9.07 -0.83 1.64
C PRO A 60 -10.16 -1.00 2.70
N SER A 61 -11.42 -0.76 2.34
CA SER A 61 -12.57 -1.12 3.16
C SER A 61 -13.38 -2.20 2.45
N THR A 62 -13.39 -3.40 3.05
CA THR A 62 -14.42 -4.43 2.97
C THR A 62 -15.16 -4.56 1.62
N GLY A 63 -14.51 -5.27 0.71
CA GLY A 63 -14.97 -5.56 -0.65
C GLY A 63 -13.78 -5.37 -1.59
N ASP A 64 -12.82 -6.29 -1.54
CA ASP A 64 -11.53 -6.17 -2.24
C ASP A 64 -11.76 -5.99 -3.76
N PRO A 65 -11.63 -4.76 -4.29
CA PRO A 65 -11.99 -4.45 -5.68
C PRO A 65 -11.12 -5.23 -6.66
N THR A 66 -9.91 -5.61 -6.25
CA THR A 66 -8.99 -6.44 -7.02
C THR A 66 -9.57 -7.84 -7.23
N ARG A 67 -10.13 -8.46 -6.18
CA ARG A 67 -10.78 -9.77 -6.28
C ARG A 67 -11.97 -9.75 -7.22
N ALA A 68 -12.83 -8.75 -7.09
CA ALA A 68 -13.96 -8.55 -7.97
C ALA A 68 -13.51 -8.37 -9.42
N ALA A 69 -12.50 -7.54 -9.68
CA ALA A 69 -11.98 -7.30 -11.02
C ALA A 69 -11.39 -8.56 -11.66
N ILE A 70 -10.61 -9.37 -10.91
CA ILE A 70 -10.05 -10.64 -11.41
C ILE A 70 -11.18 -11.63 -11.76
N TRP A 71 -12.18 -11.76 -10.88
CA TRP A 71 -13.29 -12.70 -11.14
C TRP A 71 -14.18 -12.24 -12.29
N GLU A 72 -14.52 -10.96 -12.36
CA GLU A 72 -15.27 -10.38 -13.48
C GLU A 72 -14.52 -10.49 -14.81
N ALA A 73 -13.18 -10.36 -14.79
CA ALA A 73 -12.35 -10.59 -15.97
C ALA A 73 -12.44 -12.05 -16.45
N HIS A 74 -12.44 -13.02 -15.53
CA HIS A 74 -12.66 -14.43 -15.86
C HIS A 74 -14.06 -14.68 -16.42
N GLU A 75 -15.12 -14.22 -15.74
CA GLU A 75 -16.51 -14.35 -16.21
C GLU A 75 -16.72 -13.73 -17.60
N ALA A 76 -16.01 -12.65 -17.92
CA ALA A 76 -16.10 -12.02 -19.25
C ALA A 76 -15.58 -12.92 -20.39
N VAL A 77 -14.68 -13.86 -20.09
CA VAL A 77 -14.06 -14.76 -21.09
C VAL A 77 -14.64 -16.16 -21.13
N VAL A 78 -15.46 -16.56 -20.15
CA VAL A 78 -16.10 -17.88 -20.11
C VAL A 78 -16.91 -18.14 -21.38
N GLY A 79 -16.68 -19.29 -22.02
CA GLY A 79 -17.37 -19.68 -23.25
C GLY A 79 -16.92 -18.92 -24.50
N SER A 80 -15.80 -18.19 -24.41
CA SER A 80 -15.18 -17.49 -25.55
C SER A 80 -13.81 -18.10 -25.90
N PRO A 81 -13.27 -17.84 -27.10
CA PRO A 81 -11.90 -18.22 -27.45
C PRO A 81 -10.83 -17.66 -26.48
N LEU A 82 -11.17 -16.60 -25.73
CA LEU A 82 -10.29 -15.96 -24.74
C LEU A 82 -10.16 -16.75 -23.43
N GLU A 83 -10.98 -17.79 -23.21
CA GLU A 83 -10.94 -18.58 -21.98
C GLU A 83 -9.57 -19.24 -21.75
N ALA A 84 -8.85 -19.58 -22.83
CA ALA A 84 -7.49 -20.11 -22.76
C ALA A 84 -6.46 -19.11 -22.19
N LEU A 85 -6.73 -17.80 -22.27
CA LEU A 85 -5.85 -16.77 -21.70
C LEU A 85 -6.02 -16.61 -20.19
N LEU A 86 -7.25 -16.78 -19.69
CA LEU A 86 -7.54 -16.71 -18.25
C LEU A 86 -8.41 -17.89 -17.81
N PRO A 87 -7.83 -19.10 -17.73
CA PRO A 87 -8.53 -20.28 -17.23
C PRO A 87 -8.99 -20.07 -15.79
N ARG A 88 -10.06 -20.78 -15.41
CA ARG A 88 -10.63 -20.70 -14.06
C ARG A 88 -9.60 -21.00 -12.98
N GLU A 89 -8.74 -22.00 -13.21
CA GLU A 89 -7.68 -22.40 -12.28
C GLU A 89 -6.59 -21.33 -12.13
N ALA A 90 -6.35 -20.53 -13.17
CA ALA A 90 -5.41 -19.41 -13.10
C ALA A 90 -6.02 -18.26 -12.30
N ALA A 91 -7.28 -17.90 -12.57
CA ALA A 91 -8.00 -16.87 -11.82
C ALA A 91 -8.11 -17.23 -10.33
N LEU A 92 -8.44 -18.48 -10.00
CA LEU A 92 -8.50 -18.94 -8.61
C LEU A 92 -7.13 -18.87 -7.89
N ARG A 93 -6.05 -19.23 -8.59
CA ARG A 93 -4.69 -19.09 -8.03
C ARG A 93 -4.33 -17.63 -7.77
N MET A 94 -4.61 -16.72 -8.72
CA MET A 94 -4.40 -15.29 -8.54
C MET A 94 -5.18 -14.77 -7.32
N LEU A 95 -6.45 -15.16 -7.19
CA LEU A 95 -7.29 -14.77 -6.04
C LEU A 95 -6.73 -15.27 -4.71
N GLN A 96 -6.23 -16.51 -4.67
CA GLN A 96 -5.64 -17.08 -3.47
C GLN A 96 -4.36 -16.35 -3.06
N GLU A 97 -3.51 -15.99 -4.01
CA GLU A 97 -2.28 -15.22 -3.73
C GLU A 97 -2.58 -13.79 -3.28
N VAL A 98 -3.56 -13.12 -3.90
CA VAL A 98 -4.02 -11.80 -3.46
C VAL A 98 -4.58 -11.86 -2.04
N GLU A 99 -5.35 -12.89 -1.70
CA GLU A 99 -5.89 -13.10 -0.35
C GLU A 99 -4.77 -13.32 0.67
N ARG A 100 -3.82 -14.22 0.39
CA ARG A 100 -2.65 -14.46 1.26
C ARG A 100 -1.82 -13.20 1.47
N ALA A 101 -1.58 -12.43 0.41
CA ALA A 101 -0.85 -11.16 0.50
C ALA A 101 -1.63 -10.10 1.28
N GLY A 102 -2.94 -10.02 1.11
CA GLY A 102 -3.82 -9.13 1.87
C GLY A 102 -3.82 -9.45 3.37
N GLU A 103 -3.93 -10.73 3.72
CA GLU A 103 -3.83 -11.21 5.11
C GLU A 103 -2.48 -10.86 5.73
N ARG A 104 -1.38 -11.13 5.00
CA ARG A 104 -0.02 -10.80 5.43
C ARG A 104 0.18 -9.31 5.63
N HIS A 105 -0.29 -8.47 4.69
CA HIS A 105 -0.22 -7.02 4.82
C HIS A 105 -0.98 -6.54 6.06
N GLN A 106 -2.18 -7.06 6.31
CA GLN A 106 -2.98 -6.72 7.49
C GLN A 106 -2.28 -7.13 8.79
N GLU A 107 -1.66 -8.32 8.81
CA GLU A 107 -0.91 -8.78 9.98
C GLU A 107 0.33 -7.90 10.23
N LEU A 108 1.09 -7.55 9.18
CA LEU A 108 2.21 -6.61 9.29
C LEU A 108 1.75 -5.23 9.76
N ALA A 109 0.62 -4.74 9.26
CA ALA A 109 0.04 -3.46 9.71
C ALA A 109 -0.38 -3.51 11.19
N ARG A 110 -0.93 -4.65 11.64
CA ARG A 110 -1.29 -4.88 13.04
C ARG A 110 -0.04 -4.90 13.93
N LEU A 111 0.97 -5.70 13.57
CA LEU A 111 2.24 -5.78 14.33
C LEU A 111 2.92 -4.41 14.43
N LEU A 112 3.02 -3.67 13.32
CA LEU A 112 3.64 -2.34 13.30
C LEU A 112 2.80 -1.25 13.99
N SER A 113 1.56 -1.53 14.36
CA SER A 113 0.75 -0.64 15.21
C SER A 113 1.16 -0.69 16.68
N GLU A 114 1.89 -1.74 17.09
CA GLU A 114 2.39 -1.86 18.45
C GLU A 114 3.50 -0.85 18.75
N PRO A 115 3.49 -0.16 19.91
CA PRO A 115 4.52 0.81 20.26
C PRO A 115 5.95 0.25 20.25
N GLN A 116 6.08 -1.06 20.53
CA GLN A 116 7.37 -1.76 20.58
C GLN A 116 7.98 -1.99 19.19
N LEU A 117 7.13 -2.08 18.16
CA LEU A 117 7.49 -2.31 16.77
C LEU A 117 7.36 -1.03 15.91
N SER A 118 7.24 0.13 16.56
CA SER A 118 7.24 1.42 15.88
C SER A 118 8.67 1.87 15.55
N ALA A 119 8.96 2.15 14.27
CA ALA A 119 10.27 2.68 13.88
C ALA A 119 10.58 4.00 14.60
N TYR A 120 9.57 4.87 14.72
CA TYR A 120 9.72 6.15 15.43
C TYR A 120 10.10 5.96 16.90
N ALA A 121 9.42 5.04 17.61
CA ALA A 121 9.74 4.78 19.02
C ALA A 121 11.13 4.14 19.19
N ALA A 122 11.53 3.27 18.27
CA ALA A 122 12.86 2.66 18.25
C ALA A 122 13.96 3.69 17.96
N GLU A 123 13.73 4.64 17.04
CA GLU A 123 14.63 5.75 16.73
C GLU A 123 14.80 6.67 17.95
N GLN A 124 13.70 7.09 18.57
CA GLN A 124 13.75 7.92 19.78
C GLN A 124 14.52 7.25 20.92
N ARG A 125 14.35 5.93 21.08
CA ARG A 125 15.08 5.14 22.08
C ARG A 125 16.57 5.07 21.76
N LEU A 126 16.94 4.92 20.49
CA LEU A 126 18.34 4.94 20.08
C LEU A 126 18.96 6.32 20.32
N GLU A 127 18.27 7.39 19.94
CA GLU A 127 18.71 8.78 20.14
C GLU A 127 18.84 9.14 21.63
N SER A 128 17.94 8.66 22.48
CA SER A 128 18.04 8.89 23.93
C SER A 128 19.27 8.20 24.51
N LEU A 129 19.55 6.95 24.13
CA LEU A 129 20.71 6.20 24.61
C LEU A 129 22.03 6.80 24.13
N VAL A 130 22.09 7.26 22.88
CA VAL A 130 23.24 7.98 22.33
C VAL A 130 23.49 9.27 23.11
N ARG A 131 22.44 10.06 23.41
CA ARG A 131 22.57 11.28 24.21
C ARG A 131 23.03 11.03 25.64
N THR A 132 22.63 9.91 26.26
CA THR A 132 23.08 9.54 27.61
C THR A 132 24.49 8.94 27.64
N GLY A 133 25.17 8.83 26.49
CA GLY A 133 26.53 8.28 26.41
C GLY A 133 26.58 6.76 26.65
N ALA A 134 25.54 6.03 26.26
CA ALA A 134 25.53 4.57 26.37
C ALA A 134 26.72 3.96 25.59
N SER A 135 27.37 2.96 26.19
CA SER A 135 28.47 2.25 25.53
C SER A 135 28.02 1.55 24.24
N GLU A 136 28.94 1.36 23.28
CA GLU A 136 28.65 0.67 22.01
C GLU A 136 28.01 -0.72 22.20
N ARG A 137 28.40 -1.46 23.24
CA ARG A 137 27.77 -2.75 23.58
C ARG A 137 26.29 -2.62 23.97
N GLY A 138 25.90 -1.51 24.61
CA GLY A 138 24.52 -1.22 24.95
C GLY A 138 23.68 -0.69 23.77
N LEU A 139 24.33 -0.07 22.78
CA LEU A 139 23.68 0.43 21.57
C LEU A 139 23.39 -0.68 20.55
N ALA A 140 24.23 -1.71 20.48
CA ALA A 140 24.12 -2.83 19.53
C ALA A 140 22.71 -3.47 19.45
N PRO A 141 22.08 -3.91 20.56
CA PRO A 141 20.75 -4.53 20.50
C PRO A 141 19.66 -3.56 20.02
N VAL A 142 19.77 -2.27 20.36
CA VAL A 142 18.78 -1.26 19.94
C VAL A 142 18.90 -0.92 18.46
N ARG A 143 20.14 -0.88 17.93
CA ARG A 143 20.37 -0.73 16.48
C ARG A 143 19.82 -1.92 15.70
N LEU A 144 20.05 -3.14 16.18
CA LEU A 144 19.49 -4.35 15.56
C LEU A 144 17.96 -4.35 15.57
N HIS A 145 17.35 -3.97 16.70
CA HIS A 145 15.90 -3.83 16.80
C HIS A 145 15.35 -2.83 15.79
N LEU A 146 15.95 -1.64 15.70
CA LEU A 146 15.55 -0.62 14.73
C LEU A 146 15.69 -1.12 13.28
N GLU A 147 16.77 -1.82 12.97
CA GLU A 147 16.97 -2.40 11.64
C GLU A 147 15.89 -3.44 11.30
N ASN A 148 15.56 -4.32 12.24
CA ASN A 148 14.49 -5.30 12.07
C ASN A 148 13.13 -4.63 11.84
N VAL A 149 12.80 -3.60 12.62
CA VAL A 149 11.55 -2.83 12.45
C VAL A 149 11.51 -2.15 11.08
N ARG A 150 12.62 -1.56 10.63
CA ARG A 150 12.70 -0.95 9.28
C ARG A 150 12.52 -1.98 8.16
N ARG A 151 13.06 -3.18 8.31
CA ARG A 151 12.85 -4.29 7.35
C ARG A 151 11.37 -4.70 7.29
N LEU A 152 10.69 -4.79 8.43
CA LEU A 152 9.25 -5.08 8.48
C LEU A 152 8.42 -3.97 7.82
N GLU A 153 8.75 -2.69 8.07
CA GLU A 153 8.08 -1.57 7.40
C GLU A 153 8.29 -1.58 5.89
N ALA A 154 9.50 -1.88 5.42
CA ALA A 154 9.79 -1.99 4.01
C ALA A 154 9.00 -3.14 3.35
N LEU A 155 8.88 -4.28 4.04
CA LEU A 155 8.07 -5.41 3.58
C LEU A 155 6.59 -5.03 3.48
N ARG A 156 6.03 -4.39 4.51
CA ARG A 156 4.61 -3.94 4.52
C ARG A 156 4.32 -2.97 3.37
N ARG A 157 5.20 -1.99 3.15
CA ARG A 157 5.06 -1.00 2.06
C ARG A 157 5.11 -1.68 0.70
N ARG A 158 6.04 -2.61 0.50
CA ARG A 158 6.13 -3.38 -0.74
C ARG A 158 4.86 -4.19 -1.01
N ASP A 159 4.31 -4.87 -0.01
CA ASP A 159 3.04 -5.59 -0.13
C ASP A 159 1.89 -4.62 -0.47
N GLU A 160 1.85 -3.45 0.16
CA GLU A 160 0.88 -2.39 -0.13
C GLU A 160 0.94 -1.94 -1.59
N ASP A 161 2.14 -1.56 -2.04
CA ASP A 161 2.38 -1.07 -3.41
C ASP A 161 2.01 -2.15 -4.44
N THR A 162 2.42 -3.40 -4.19
CA THR A 162 2.14 -4.52 -5.11
C THR A 162 0.64 -4.82 -5.20
N LEU A 163 -0.08 -4.78 -4.07
CA LEU A 163 -1.54 -4.98 -4.05
C LEU A 163 -2.30 -3.85 -4.80
N VAL A 164 -1.83 -2.61 -4.67
CA VAL A 164 -2.40 -1.47 -5.40
C VAL A 164 -2.19 -1.64 -6.91
N GLU A 165 -0.96 -1.93 -7.33
CA GLU A 165 -0.62 -2.16 -8.74
C GLU A 165 -1.40 -3.33 -9.35
N LEU A 166 -1.56 -4.42 -8.60
CA LEU A 166 -2.39 -5.56 -9.02
C LEU A 166 -3.86 -5.18 -9.21
N GLY A 167 -4.40 -4.32 -8.33
CA GLY A 167 -5.73 -3.78 -8.49
C GLY A 167 -5.89 -3.01 -9.79
N GLU A 168 -4.92 -2.16 -10.13
CA GLU A 168 -4.92 -1.40 -11.38
C GLU A 168 -4.82 -2.31 -12.61
N LEU A 169 -3.92 -3.30 -12.57
CA LEU A 169 -3.76 -4.28 -13.65
C LEU A 169 -5.00 -5.16 -13.83
N ALA A 170 -5.65 -5.59 -12.75
CA ALA A 170 -6.88 -6.38 -12.82
C ALA A 170 -8.03 -5.58 -13.47
N VAL A 171 -8.15 -4.29 -13.14
CA VAL A 171 -9.14 -3.39 -13.76
C VAL A 171 -8.83 -3.19 -15.25
N ALA A 172 -7.56 -2.99 -15.61
CA ALA A 172 -7.13 -2.87 -17.00
C ALA A 172 -7.40 -4.15 -17.80
N LEU A 173 -7.08 -5.32 -17.23
CA LEU A 173 -7.36 -6.63 -17.81
C LEU A 173 -8.85 -6.80 -18.09
N ARG A 174 -9.70 -6.53 -17.10
CA ARG A 174 -11.16 -6.59 -17.25
C ARG A 174 -11.61 -5.72 -18.42
N ALA A 175 -11.15 -4.47 -18.50
CA ALA A 175 -11.54 -3.55 -19.58
C ALA A 175 -11.11 -4.06 -20.96
N GLN A 176 -9.89 -4.59 -21.08
CA GLN A 176 -9.39 -5.14 -22.35
C GLN A 176 -10.09 -6.42 -22.77
N LEU A 177 -10.41 -7.32 -21.85
CA LEU A 177 -11.15 -8.55 -22.17
C LEU A 177 -12.58 -8.25 -22.60
N ILE A 178 -13.24 -7.29 -21.94
CA ILE A 178 -14.56 -6.80 -22.38
C ILE A 178 -14.45 -6.22 -23.79
N LEU A 179 -13.46 -5.37 -24.05
CA LEU A 179 -13.24 -4.77 -25.37
C LEU A 179 -13.00 -5.85 -26.44
N ALA A 180 -12.08 -6.79 -26.18
CA ALA A 180 -11.74 -7.89 -27.09
C ALA A 180 -12.96 -8.76 -27.43
N ARG A 181 -13.84 -9.00 -26.45
CA ARG A 181 -15.10 -9.74 -26.66
C ARG A 181 -16.01 -9.05 -27.67
N PHE A 182 -16.05 -7.71 -27.68
CA PHE A 182 -16.91 -6.95 -28.59
C PHE A 182 -16.24 -6.62 -29.93
N SER A 183 -14.91 -6.50 -29.98
CA SER A 183 -14.17 -6.18 -31.20
C SER A 183 -13.84 -7.39 -32.07
N GLY A 184 -13.85 -8.61 -31.51
CA GLY A 184 -13.46 -9.84 -32.22
C GLY A 184 -11.99 -9.86 -32.65
N ASP A 185 -11.16 -8.97 -32.09
CA ASP A 185 -9.82 -8.64 -32.56
C ASP A 185 -8.72 -9.55 -31.96
N GLU A 186 -7.57 -9.63 -32.64
CA GLU A 186 -6.45 -10.51 -32.28
C GLU A 186 -5.71 -10.05 -31.02
N HIS A 187 -6.17 -10.55 -29.86
CA HIS A 187 -5.48 -11.06 -28.64
C HIS A 187 -4.18 -10.43 -28.07
N GLY A 188 -3.47 -9.53 -28.74
CA GLY A 188 -2.14 -9.05 -28.36
C GLY A 188 -2.12 -8.31 -27.02
N GLY A 189 -2.95 -7.26 -26.88
CA GLY A 189 -2.97 -6.44 -25.66
C GLY A 189 -3.42 -7.21 -24.41
N ALA A 190 -4.42 -8.08 -24.53
CA ALA A 190 -4.92 -8.87 -23.41
C ALA A 190 -3.88 -9.87 -22.90
N ARG A 191 -3.09 -10.47 -23.80
CA ARG A 191 -2.03 -11.42 -23.44
C ARG A 191 -0.90 -10.75 -22.65
N ASP A 192 -0.51 -9.55 -23.09
CA ASP A 192 0.53 -8.77 -22.40
C ASP A 192 0.08 -8.41 -20.99
N ILE A 193 -1.17 -7.96 -20.80
CA ILE A 193 -1.69 -7.67 -19.46
C ILE A 193 -1.80 -8.93 -18.60
N VAL A 194 -2.26 -10.07 -19.13
CA VAL A 194 -2.29 -11.33 -18.35
C VAL A 194 -0.88 -11.72 -17.89
N SER A 195 0.14 -11.56 -18.75
CA SER A 195 1.53 -11.87 -18.39
C SER A 195 2.07 -10.94 -17.30
N GLU A 196 1.73 -9.65 -17.34
CA GLU A 196 2.10 -8.68 -16.31
C GLU A 196 1.37 -8.93 -14.99
N VAL A 197 0.06 -9.21 -15.03
CA VAL A 197 -0.73 -9.63 -13.86
C VAL A 197 -0.10 -10.86 -13.21
N TRP A 198 0.27 -11.86 -14.00
CA TRP A 198 0.91 -13.07 -13.50
C TRP A 198 2.28 -12.78 -12.88
N ALA A 199 3.12 -11.98 -13.53
CA ALA A 199 4.42 -11.58 -13.01
C ALA A 199 4.30 -10.87 -11.65
N ARG A 200 3.30 -9.98 -11.47
CA ARG A 200 3.05 -9.31 -10.19
C ARG A 200 2.52 -10.25 -9.10
N VAL A 201 1.67 -11.21 -9.47
CA VAL A 201 1.21 -12.27 -8.55
C VAL A 201 2.38 -13.17 -8.12
N GLU A 202 3.31 -13.50 -9.01
CA GLU A 202 4.49 -14.29 -8.68
C GLU A 202 5.45 -13.53 -7.75
N VAL A 203 5.59 -12.21 -7.96
CA VAL A 203 6.33 -11.35 -7.02
C VAL A 203 5.71 -11.37 -5.61
N LEU A 204 4.38 -11.38 -5.48
CA LEU A 204 3.70 -11.52 -4.18
C LEU A 204 3.96 -12.87 -3.48
N GLY A 205 4.10 -13.94 -4.26
CA GLY A 205 4.37 -15.30 -3.75
C GLY A 205 5.83 -15.51 -3.34
N SER A 206 6.77 -14.98 -4.12
CA SER A 206 8.22 -15.15 -3.91
C SER A 206 8.77 -14.53 -2.61
N THR A 207 8.01 -13.65 -1.95
CA THR A 207 8.43 -13.01 -0.69
C THR A 207 8.55 -13.99 0.49
N LEU A 208 8.01 -15.21 0.37
CA LEU A 208 8.12 -16.26 1.38
C LEU A 208 9.48 -16.98 1.37
N GLU A 209 10.23 -16.92 0.28
CA GLU A 209 11.40 -17.77 0.06
C GLU A 209 12.75 -17.13 0.40
N ALA A 210 12.77 -15.86 0.78
CA ALA A 210 13.99 -15.26 1.34
C ALA A 210 14.22 -15.83 2.75
N PRO A 211 15.24 -16.68 2.97
CA PRO A 211 15.47 -17.25 4.29
C PRO A 211 15.87 -16.14 5.24
N LEU A 212 14.96 -15.74 6.10
CA LEU A 212 15.24 -14.95 7.30
C LEU A 212 16.05 -15.82 8.26
N GLY A 213 17.32 -16.07 7.96
CA GLY A 213 18.20 -16.80 8.87
C GLY A 213 19.33 -17.62 8.27
N SER A 214 20.22 -17.04 7.45
CA SER A 214 21.63 -17.44 7.55
C SER A 214 22.21 -16.73 8.78
N ASN A 215 21.97 -17.32 9.95
CA ASN A 215 22.45 -16.84 11.24
C ASN A 215 23.99 -16.85 11.26
N PRO A 216 24.70 -15.71 11.31
CA PRO A 216 26.16 -15.70 11.45
C PRO A 216 26.63 -16.02 12.88
N TYR A 217 25.73 -16.28 13.83
CA TYR A 217 26.06 -16.66 15.21
C TYR A 217 26.00 -18.18 15.42
N GLN A 218 26.70 -18.95 14.60
CA GLN A 218 27.03 -20.34 14.90
C GLN A 218 28.53 -20.44 15.20
N GLY A 219 28.87 -20.61 16.48
CA GLY A 219 30.16 -21.19 16.88
C GLY A 219 31.17 -20.31 17.61
N HIS A 220 30.82 -19.75 18.76
CA HIS A 220 31.81 -19.63 19.85
C HIS A 220 31.23 -20.27 21.12
N ALA A 221 31.42 -21.58 21.21
CA ALA A 221 31.28 -22.30 22.47
C ALA A 221 32.38 -21.80 23.43
N PRO A 222 32.07 -21.48 24.69
CA PRO A 222 33.10 -21.23 25.69
C PRO A 222 33.81 -22.54 25.99
N ASP A 223 35.11 -22.56 25.70
CA ASP A 223 36.04 -23.63 26.07
C ASP A 223 36.01 -23.76 27.60
N GLN A 224 35.30 -24.78 28.10
CA GLN A 224 35.24 -25.08 29.52
C GLN A 224 36.57 -25.68 29.94
N ALA A 225 37.21 -24.99 30.89
CA ALA A 225 38.36 -25.46 31.63
C ALA A 225 38.14 -26.88 32.16
N HIS A 226 38.85 -27.85 31.60
CA HIS A 226 39.12 -29.11 32.27
C HIS A 226 40.39 -28.97 33.12
N LEU A 227 40.18 -28.71 34.40
CA LEU A 227 41.01 -29.26 35.46
C LEU A 227 40.76 -30.78 35.48
N VAL A 228 41.83 -31.58 35.46
CA VAL A 228 42.08 -32.82 36.23
C VAL A 228 43.31 -33.51 35.64
N GLY A 229 44.31 -33.76 36.48
CA GLY A 229 45.52 -34.54 36.18
C GLY A 229 46.73 -34.02 36.91
#